data_AF-A0A6B2T2K0-F1
#
_entry.id   AF-A0A6B2T2K0-F1
#
_cell.length_a   1.000
_cell.length_b   1.000
_cell.length_c   1.000
_cell.angle_alpha   90.00
_cell.angle_beta   90.00
_cell.angle_gamma   90.00
#
_symmetry.space_group_name_H-M   'P 1'
#
loop_
_entity.id
_entity.type
_entity.pdbx_description
1 polymer ?
#
loop_
_entity_poly.entity_id
_entity_poly.type
_entity_poly.pdbx_seq_one_letter_code
_entity_poly.pdbx_strand_id
1 'polypeptide(L)'
;ALALPVGLALDAEVTGYAGAGQLRVELGEQFAAPVPTARRPAGVRPEEAVARYGAALRDDPWLESWPVTLAEVIPARSRNARDAQGRQGTQGTQGTHATQGTPSTPDSWQLADPVTGSALPLAPSAASRPGLWRLIALSGGTPLTVFGECGHRGFTPLAAWPQDSGETVSLC
;
A
#
# COMPACT_ATOMS: atom_id res chain seq x y z
N ALA A 1 4.71 -17.70 17.95
CA ALA A 1 3.95 -16.94 16.95
C ALA A 1 3.91 -17.78 15.68
N LEU A 2 2.74 -18.12 15.15
CA LEU A 2 2.68 -18.69 13.81
C LEU A 2 3.18 -17.63 12.83
N ALA A 3 4.30 -17.90 12.16
CA ALA A 3 4.63 -17.18 10.94
C ALA A 3 3.73 -17.79 9.86
N LEU A 4 2.67 -17.09 9.47
CA LEU A 4 1.82 -17.52 8.35
C LEU A 4 2.54 -17.16 7.04
N PRO A 5 3.10 -18.13 6.30
CA PRO A 5 3.76 -17.84 5.04
C PRO A 5 2.75 -17.30 4.02
N VAL A 6 3.09 -16.15 3.46
CA VAL A 6 2.32 -15.52 2.38
C VAL A 6 2.30 -16.44 1.15
N GLY A 7 1.15 -16.54 0.48
CA GLY A 7 1.02 -17.31 -0.77
C GLY A 7 0.70 -18.79 -0.57
N LEU A 8 0.44 -19.23 0.66
CA LEU A 8 -0.05 -20.58 0.94
C LEU A 8 -1.51 -20.56 1.41
N ALA A 9 -2.27 -21.58 1.03
CA ALA A 9 -3.55 -21.93 1.64
C ALA A 9 -3.31 -22.88 2.82
N LEU A 10 -3.99 -22.59 3.93
CA LEU A 10 -3.95 -23.36 5.15
C LEU A 10 -5.31 -24.01 5.39
N ASP A 11 -5.31 -25.32 5.64
CA ASP A 11 -6.49 -26.07 6.07
C ASP A 11 -6.44 -26.25 7.59
N ALA A 12 -7.30 -25.53 8.30
CA ALA A 12 -7.29 -25.46 9.74
C ALA A 12 -8.64 -24.99 10.30
N GLU A 13 -8.90 -25.29 11.57
CA GLU A 13 -10.02 -24.73 12.32
C GLU A 13 -9.84 -23.22 12.51
N VAL A 14 -10.94 -22.47 12.40
CA VAL A 14 -10.94 -21.01 12.58
C VAL A 14 -12.08 -20.61 13.50
N THR A 15 -11.75 -19.98 14.63
CA THR A 15 -12.71 -19.42 15.58
C THR A 15 -12.76 -17.91 15.42
N GLY A 16 -13.92 -17.39 14.98
CA GLY A 16 -14.11 -15.95 14.77
C GLY A 16 -14.49 -15.21 16.05
N TYR A 17 -13.93 -14.02 16.22
CA TYR A 17 -14.30 -13.08 17.28
C TYR A 17 -14.94 -11.84 16.66
N ALA A 18 -16.17 -11.54 17.09
CA ALA A 18 -16.82 -10.30 16.71
C ALA A 18 -16.17 -9.10 17.43
N GLY A 19 -15.99 -8.00 16.72
CA GLY A 19 -15.45 -6.74 17.24
C GLY A 19 -15.95 -5.54 16.45
N ALA A 20 -15.55 -4.34 16.86
CA ALA A 20 -15.86 -3.08 16.18
C ALA A 20 -15.13 -2.97 14.82
N GLY A 21 -15.53 -3.79 13.86
CA GLY A 21 -15.01 -3.81 12.49
C GLY A 21 -13.86 -4.79 12.25
N GLN A 22 -12.94 -5.00 13.19
CA GLN A 22 -11.78 -5.89 12.96
C GLN A 22 -12.19 -7.36 12.86
N LEU A 23 -11.83 -8.01 11.74
CA LEU A 23 -11.92 -9.46 11.57
C LEU A 23 -10.81 -10.13 12.38
N ARG A 24 -11.15 -10.55 13.60
CA ARG A 24 -10.23 -11.29 14.48
C ARG A 24 -10.61 -12.75 14.43
N VAL A 25 -9.62 -13.59 14.16
CA VAL A 25 -9.79 -15.03 14.16
C VAL A 25 -8.64 -15.66 14.95
N GLU A 26 -8.97 -16.73 15.67
CA GLU A 26 -7.99 -17.64 16.21
C GLU A 26 -7.94 -18.89 15.34
N LEU A 27 -6.72 -19.34 15.09
CA LEU A 27 -6.45 -20.53 14.33
C LEU A 27 -6.33 -21.71 15.30
N GLY A 28 -7.17 -22.72 15.12
CA GLY A 28 -7.18 -23.96 15.89
C GLY A 28 -6.29 -25.04 15.25
N GLU A 29 -6.76 -26.28 15.27
CA GLU A 29 -6.02 -27.43 14.71
C GLU A 29 -5.80 -27.27 13.20
N GLN A 30 -4.59 -27.57 12.74
CA GLN A 30 -4.25 -27.62 11.33
C GLN A 30 -4.40 -29.06 10.81
N PHE A 31 -5.23 -29.25 9.78
CA PHE A 31 -5.57 -30.57 9.25
C PHE A 31 -4.60 -31.08 8.17
N ALA A 32 -3.91 -30.16 7.47
CA ALA A 32 -2.96 -30.49 6.42
C ALA A 32 -1.80 -29.50 6.32
N ALA A 33 -0.67 -29.91 5.75
CA ALA A 33 0.45 -29.00 5.49
C ALA A 33 0.01 -27.85 4.54
N PRO A 34 0.49 -26.60 4.74
CA PRO A 34 0.06 -25.49 3.90
C PRO A 34 0.54 -25.68 2.46
N VAL A 35 -0.32 -25.42 1.48
CA VAL A 35 -0.05 -25.65 0.05
C VAL A 35 -0.05 -24.33 -0.73
N PRO A 36 0.76 -24.19 -1.80
CA PRO A 36 0.73 -22.99 -2.63
C PRO A 36 -0.67 -22.67 -3.15
N THR A 37 -1.04 -21.40 -3.14
CA THR A 37 -2.30 -20.93 -3.69
C THR A 37 -2.07 -19.95 -4.83
N ALA A 38 -2.80 -20.16 -5.92
CA ALA A 38 -2.90 -19.20 -7.02
C ALA A 38 -4.00 -18.15 -6.77
N ARG A 39 -4.73 -18.24 -5.65
CA ARG A 39 -5.83 -17.33 -5.35
C ARG A 39 -5.27 -15.94 -5.03
N ARG A 40 -5.58 -14.99 -5.91
CA ARG A 40 -5.35 -13.57 -5.67
C ARG A 40 -6.52 -12.98 -4.87
N PRO A 41 -6.28 -12.25 -3.77
CA PRO A 41 -7.33 -11.53 -3.07
C PRO A 41 -7.92 -10.44 -3.97
N ALA A 42 -9.25 -10.25 -3.92
CA ALA A 42 -9.87 -9.09 -4.56
C ALA A 42 -9.37 -7.82 -3.87
N GLY A 43 -8.96 -6.83 -4.68
CA GLY A 43 -8.46 -5.56 -4.18
C GLY A 43 -9.43 -4.41 -4.43
N VAL A 44 -9.10 -3.26 -3.85
CA VAL A 44 -9.76 -1.97 -4.04
C VAL A 44 -8.80 -0.92 -4.53
N ARG A 45 -9.32 0.23 -4.95
CA ARG A 45 -8.51 1.38 -5.35
C ARG A 45 -7.93 2.10 -4.12
N PRO A 46 -6.85 2.88 -4.28
CA PRO A 46 -6.22 3.64 -3.20
C PRO A 46 -7.19 4.51 -2.38
N GLU A 47 -8.11 5.21 -3.03
CA GLU A 47 -9.08 6.10 -2.37
C GLU A 47 -10.08 5.32 -1.49
N GLU A 48 -10.53 4.17 -1.96
CA GLU A 48 -11.42 3.28 -1.22
C GLU A 48 -10.68 2.65 -0.03
N ALA A 49 -9.39 2.33 -0.18
CA ALA A 49 -8.58 1.87 0.95
C ALA A 49 -8.48 2.92 2.07
N VAL A 50 -8.29 4.19 1.72
CA VAL A 50 -8.31 5.31 2.69
C VAL A 50 -9.69 5.45 3.33
N ALA A 51 -10.77 5.35 2.55
CA ALA A 51 -12.13 5.41 3.06
C ALA A 51 -12.41 4.29 4.07
N ARG A 52 -11.98 3.06 3.79
CA ARG A 52 -12.09 1.91 4.70
C ARG A 52 -11.28 2.10 5.97
N TYR A 53 -10.05 2.59 5.87
CA TYR A 53 -9.25 2.92 7.05
C TYR A 53 -9.95 3.99 7.91
N GLY A 54 -10.48 5.05 7.30
CA GLY A 54 -11.21 6.10 8.02
C GLY A 54 -12.50 5.62 8.67
N ALA A 55 -13.23 4.72 8.03
CA ALA A 55 -14.41 4.07 8.62
C ALA A 55 -14.03 3.21 9.82
N ALA A 56 -13.00 2.38 9.69
CA ALA A 56 -12.52 1.55 10.79
C ALA A 56 -11.98 2.38 11.97
N LEU A 57 -11.27 3.47 11.69
CA LEU A 57 -10.75 4.39 12.71
C LEU A 57 -11.87 5.14 13.45
N ARG A 58 -13.01 5.38 12.79
CA ARG A 58 -14.20 5.95 13.45
C ARG A 58 -14.78 5.00 14.48
N ASP A 59 -14.79 3.70 14.18
CA ASP A 59 -15.35 2.66 15.04
C ASP A 59 -14.38 2.28 16.18
N ASP A 60 -13.07 2.34 15.93
CA ASP A 60 -12.00 2.13 16.91
C ASP A 60 -10.91 3.22 16.78
N PRO A 61 -10.95 4.29 17.59
CA PRO A 61 -9.99 5.39 17.48
C PRO A 61 -8.58 5.04 17.96
N TRP A 62 -8.36 3.84 18.51
CA TRP A 62 -7.04 3.32 18.86
C TRP A 62 -6.43 2.49 17.73
N LEU A 63 -7.12 2.35 16.59
CA LEU A 63 -6.64 1.63 15.42
C LEU A 63 -5.42 2.30 14.77
N GLU A 64 -4.28 1.61 14.76
CA GLU A 64 -3.05 2.15 14.14
C GLU A 64 -3.02 1.95 12.62
N SER A 65 -3.53 0.82 12.13
CA SER A 65 -3.59 0.44 10.72
C SER A 65 -4.77 -0.47 10.40
N TRP A 66 -5.09 -0.58 9.13
CA TRP A 66 -6.14 -1.44 8.61
C TRP A 66 -5.65 -2.31 7.44
N PRO A 67 -5.87 -3.64 7.47
CA PRO A 67 -5.48 -4.54 6.39
C PRO A 67 -6.31 -4.28 5.14
N VAL A 68 -5.65 -4.11 3.99
CA VAL A 68 -6.33 -3.88 2.72
C VAL A 68 -5.51 -4.43 1.55
N THR A 69 -6.22 -4.94 0.55
CA THR A 69 -5.65 -5.30 -0.74
C THR A 69 -5.93 -4.17 -1.73
N LEU A 70 -4.89 -3.58 -2.31
CA LEU A 70 -4.96 -2.65 -3.42
C LEU A 70 -4.96 -3.41 -4.74
N ALA A 71 -5.84 -3.03 -5.66
CA ALA A 71 -5.89 -3.56 -7.02
C ALA A 71 -5.26 -2.58 -8.01
N GLU A 72 -4.54 -3.13 -8.98
CA GLU A 72 -4.03 -2.43 -10.16
C GLU A 72 -3.16 -1.19 -9.88
N VAL A 73 -2.34 -1.24 -8.83
CA VAL A 73 -1.47 -0.11 -8.45
C VAL A 73 -0.06 -0.22 -9.01
N ILE A 74 0.52 0.93 -9.36
CA ILE A 74 1.91 1.06 -9.84
C ILE A 74 2.73 1.81 -8.77
N PRO A 75 3.87 1.27 -8.30
CA PRO A 75 4.81 2.02 -7.49
C PRO A 75 5.37 3.21 -8.27
N ALA A 76 5.15 4.42 -7.77
CA ALA A 76 5.59 5.66 -8.40
C ALA A 76 6.23 6.60 -7.37
N ARG A 77 7.04 7.53 -7.86
CA ARG A 77 7.48 8.68 -7.07
C ARG A 77 6.40 9.76 -7.18
N SER A 78 5.99 10.32 -6.03
CA SER A 78 5.28 11.59 -6.01
C SER A 78 6.19 12.65 -6.64
N ARG A 79 5.67 13.44 -7.57
CA ARG A 79 6.42 14.56 -8.14
C ARG A 79 6.17 15.81 -7.30
N ASN A 80 7.24 16.50 -6.94
CA ASN A 80 7.14 17.83 -6.36
C ASN A 80 6.45 18.79 -7.35
N ALA A 81 5.46 19.55 -6.89
CA ALA A 81 4.76 20.54 -7.72
C ALA A 81 5.71 21.59 -8.35
N ARG A 82 6.89 21.82 -7.75
CA ARG A 82 7.89 22.78 -8.26
C ARG A 82 8.58 22.30 -9.54
N ASP A 83 8.75 21.00 -9.73
CA ASP A 83 9.42 20.43 -10.91
C ASP A 83 8.52 20.50 -12.15
N ALA A 84 7.19 20.58 -11.94
CA ALA A 84 6.21 20.82 -12.99
C ALA A 84 6.19 22.30 -13.44
N GLN A 85 6.40 23.23 -12.51
CA GLN A 85 6.34 24.68 -12.79
C GLN A 85 7.64 25.25 -13.41
N GLY A 86 8.77 24.54 -13.29
CA GLY A 86 10.08 24.98 -13.83
C GLY A 86 10.27 24.86 -15.35
N ARG A 87 9.30 24.32 -16.11
CA ARG A 87 9.37 24.22 -17.58
C ARG A 87 8.57 25.29 -18.34
N GLN A 88 7.88 26.20 -17.66
CA GLN A 88 7.15 27.31 -18.28
C GLN A 88 7.62 28.65 -17.70
N GLY A 89 8.43 29.41 -18.47
CA GLY A 89 8.67 30.83 -18.18
C GLY A 89 10.07 31.33 -18.51
N THR A 90 10.31 31.64 -19.78
CA THR A 90 11.34 32.61 -20.18
C THR A 90 10.87 34.04 -19.81
N GLN A 91 11.72 34.74 -19.05
CA GLN A 91 11.85 36.20 -18.85
C GLN A 91 10.66 37.04 -18.31
N GLY A 92 10.92 37.74 -17.19
CA GLY A 92 10.10 38.85 -16.69
C GLY A 92 10.60 39.42 -15.36
N THR A 93 11.14 40.63 -15.41
CA THR A 93 11.79 41.50 -14.40
C THR A 93 11.24 41.54 -12.95
N GLN A 94 12.19 41.48 -12.01
CA GLN A 94 12.28 41.99 -10.62
C GLN A 94 11.02 42.43 -9.84
N GLY A 95 10.86 41.79 -8.66
CA GLY A 95 10.12 42.30 -7.50
C GLY A 95 10.50 41.48 -6.27
N THR A 96 11.47 41.96 -5.47
CA THR A 96 11.98 41.27 -4.28
C THR A 96 11.06 41.49 -3.07
N HIS A 97 10.07 40.62 -2.93
CA HIS A 97 9.60 40.19 -1.62
C HIS A 97 9.79 38.68 -1.57
N ALA A 98 10.80 38.23 -0.81
CA ALA A 98 11.06 36.82 -0.60
C ALA A 98 9.91 36.21 0.21
N THR A 99 8.88 35.71 -0.48
CA THR A 99 7.91 34.79 0.11
C THR A 99 8.71 33.58 0.58
N GLN A 100 8.75 33.36 1.90
CA GLN A 100 9.34 32.16 2.48
C GLN A 100 8.72 30.95 1.79
N GLY A 101 9.51 30.25 0.98
CA GLY A 101 9.03 29.09 0.23
C GLY A 101 8.53 28.04 1.21
N THR A 102 7.25 27.69 1.12
CA THR A 102 6.67 26.53 1.81
C THR A 102 7.64 25.37 1.67
N PRO A 103 8.09 24.70 2.75
CA PRO A 103 9.04 23.60 2.63
C PRO A 103 8.49 22.60 1.63
N SER A 104 9.26 22.30 0.59
CA SER A 104 8.93 21.28 -0.38
C SER A 104 8.96 19.97 0.37
N THR A 105 7.81 19.31 0.49
CA THR A 105 7.78 17.92 0.90
C THR A 105 8.66 17.13 -0.06
N PRO A 106 9.62 16.33 0.45
CA PRO A 106 10.52 15.57 -0.41
C PRO A 106 9.75 14.55 -1.25
N ASP A 107 10.28 14.20 -2.43
CA ASP A 107 9.72 13.15 -3.28
C ASP A 107 9.56 11.84 -2.48
N SER A 108 8.32 11.41 -2.28
CA SER A 108 7.99 10.18 -1.56
C SER A 108 7.53 9.08 -2.53
N TRP A 109 7.75 7.82 -2.16
CA TRP A 109 7.14 6.70 -2.88
C TRP A 109 5.66 6.57 -2.57
N GLN A 110 4.87 6.16 -3.57
CA GLN A 110 3.43 5.95 -3.47
C GLN A 110 2.99 4.78 -4.35
N LEU A 111 1.83 4.21 -4.05
CA LEU A 111 1.10 3.27 -4.91
C LEU A 111 -0.01 4.04 -5.62
N ALA A 112 0.17 4.23 -6.92
CA ALA A 112 -0.76 5.00 -7.75
C ALA A 112 -1.69 4.09 -8.54
N ASP A 113 -2.97 4.41 -8.56
CA ASP A 113 -3.92 3.89 -9.53
C ASP A 113 -3.70 4.63 -10.87
N PRO A 114 -3.31 3.92 -11.94
CA PRO A 114 -3.05 4.53 -13.25
C PRO A 114 -4.31 5.05 -13.94
N VAL A 115 -5.50 4.59 -13.54
CA VAL A 115 -6.78 4.97 -14.15
C VAL A 115 -7.30 6.26 -13.56
N THR A 116 -7.32 6.37 -12.23
CA THR A 116 -7.87 7.55 -11.53
C THR A 116 -6.81 8.60 -11.22
N GLY A 117 -5.54 8.22 -11.18
CA GLY A 117 -4.45 9.06 -10.68
C GLY A 117 -4.42 9.19 -9.16
N SER A 118 -5.34 8.54 -8.44
CA SER A 118 -5.33 8.44 -6.98
C SER A 118 -4.07 7.71 -6.53
N ALA A 119 -3.44 8.17 -5.45
CA ALA A 119 -2.21 7.57 -4.97
C ALA A 119 -2.17 7.52 -3.44
N LEU A 120 -1.72 6.37 -2.93
CA LEU A 120 -1.51 6.15 -1.50
C LEU A 120 -0.01 6.20 -1.18
N PRO A 121 0.46 7.14 -0.34
CA PRO A 121 1.86 7.21 0.05
C PRO A 121 2.31 5.92 0.74
N LEU A 122 3.52 5.44 0.41
CA LEU A 122 4.14 4.36 1.17
C LEU A 122 4.61 4.89 2.52
N ALA A 123 4.47 4.08 3.56
CA ALA A 123 5.03 4.39 4.87
C ALA A 123 6.56 4.58 4.76
N PRO A 124 7.16 5.57 5.44
CA PRO A 124 8.60 5.82 5.35
C PRO A 124 9.47 4.61 5.69
N SER A 125 9.03 3.79 6.65
CA SER A 125 9.70 2.53 7.01
C SER A 125 9.69 1.53 5.86
N ALA A 126 8.56 1.36 5.16
CA ALA A 126 8.46 0.49 4.00
C ALA A 126 9.31 0.99 2.82
N ALA A 127 9.32 2.30 2.60
CA ALA A 127 10.12 2.92 1.55
C ALA A 127 11.65 2.80 1.79
N SER A 128 12.06 2.45 3.01
CA SER A 128 13.47 2.30 3.40
C SER A 128 13.93 0.84 3.42
N ARG A 129 13.04 -0.13 3.16
CA ARG A 129 13.33 -1.57 3.23
C ARG A 129 13.67 -2.15 1.84
N PRO A 130 14.42 -3.27 1.78
CA PRO A 130 14.67 -3.99 0.52
C PRO A 130 13.38 -4.42 -0.20
N GLY A 131 12.28 -4.61 0.54
CA GLY A 131 10.97 -4.94 -0.03
C GLY A 131 10.48 -3.93 -1.07
N LEU A 132 10.87 -2.65 -0.97
CA LEU A 132 10.56 -1.66 -2.00
C LEU A 132 11.21 -2.00 -3.35
N TRP A 133 12.49 -2.40 -3.35
CA TRP A 133 13.16 -2.81 -4.59
C TRP A 133 12.48 -4.02 -5.23
N ARG A 134 12.04 -4.98 -4.41
CA ARG A 134 11.28 -6.14 -4.89
C ARG A 134 9.96 -5.70 -5.50
N LEU A 135 9.21 -4.84 -4.83
CA LEU A 135 7.94 -4.30 -5.33
C LEU A 135 8.10 -3.57 -6.67
N ILE A 136 9.14 -2.74 -6.81
CA ILE A 136 9.46 -2.03 -8.06
C ILE A 136 9.83 -3.02 -9.17
N ALA A 137 10.68 -4.01 -8.86
CA ALA A 137 11.11 -5.01 -9.82
C ALA A 137 9.95 -5.90 -10.30
N LEU A 138 9.03 -6.27 -9.39
CA LEU A 138 7.83 -7.04 -9.73
C LEU A 138 6.87 -6.26 -10.61
N SER A 139 6.72 -4.94 -10.35
CA SER A 139 5.89 -4.08 -11.19
C SER A 139 6.51 -3.92 -12.57
N GLY A 140 7.80 -3.57 -12.66
CA GLY A 140 8.41 -3.20 -13.95
C GLY A 140 7.69 -2.04 -14.67
N GLY A 141 6.85 -1.27 -13.95
CA GLY A 141 5.98 -0.24 -14.50
C GLY A 141 4.57 -0.73 -14.87
N THR A 142 4.27 -2.01 -14.71
CA THR A 142 2.91 -2.55 -14.87
C THR A 142 2.16 -2.58 -13.54
N PRO A 143 0.81 -2.54 -13.56
CA PRO A 143 0.01 -2.62 -12.35
C PRO A 143 0.27 -3.89 -11.54
N LEU A 144 0.07 -3.82 -10.24
CA LEU A 144 0.16 -4.94 -9.29
C LEU A 144 -1.09 -5.01 -8.43
N THR A 145 -1.41 -6.21 -7.93
CA THR A 145 -2.26 -6.33 -6.74
C THR A 145 -1.34 -6.40 -5.52
N VAL A 146 -1.62 -5.61 -4.49
CA VAL A 146 -0.74 -5.46 -3.33
C VAL A 146 -1.56 -5.55 -2.04
N PHE A 147 -1.24 -6.50 -1.17
CA PHE A 147 -1.79 -6.57 0.17
C PHE A 147 -0.86 -5.87 1.16
N GLY A 148 -1.44 -5.13 2.10
CA GLY A 148 -0.68 -4.45 3.15
C GLY A 148 -1.55 -3.72 4.16
N GLU A 149 -0.89 -2.94 5.00
CA GLU A 149 -1.50 -2.20 6.09
C GLU A 149 -1.61 -0.72 5.73
N CYS A 150 -2.83 -0.19 5.69
CA CYS A 150 -3.08 1.24 5.54
C CYS A 150 -3.13 1.88 6.93
N GLY A 151 -2.18 2.77 7.24
CA GLY A 151 -2.15 3.47 8.52
C GLY A 151 -1.86 4.96 8.39
N HIS A 152 -1.84 5.66 9.53
CA HIS A 152 -1.64 7.11 9.60
C HIS A 152 -0.31 7.62 8.99
N ARG A 153 0.71 6.75 8.86
CA ARG A 153 2.01 7.09 8.23
C ARG A 153 2.09 6.74 6.74
N GLY A 154 1.02 6.20 6.17
CA GLY A 154 0.98 5.65 4.82
C GLY A 154 0.82 4.14 4.81
N PHE A 155 0.96 3.57 3.62
CA PHE A 155 0.74 2.15 3.35
C PHE A 155 2.02 1.32 3.51
N THR A 156 1.93 0.21 4.24
CA THR A 156 3.00 -0.77 4.39
C THR A 156 2.67 -2.01 3.56
N PRO A 157 3.29 -2.19 2.38
CA PRO A 157 3.06 -3.35 1.52
C PRO A 157 3.70 -4.59 2.14
N LEU A 158 2.94 -5.68 2.21
CA LEU A 158 3.37 -6.95 2.82
C LEU A 158 3.48 -8.07 1.78
N ALA A 159 2.63 -8.05 0.76
CA ALA A 159 2.62 -9.03 -0.32
C ALA A 159 2.19 -8.40 -1.64
N ALA A 160 2.68 -8.93 -2.76
CA ALA A 160 2.27 -8.50 -4.10
C ALA A 160 2.03 -9.69 -5.05
N TRP A 161 1.12 -9.48 -5.99
CA TRP A 161 0.84 -10.37 -7.12
C TRP A 161 1.06 -9.58 -8.42
N PRO A 162 2.05 -9.99 -9.26
CA PRO A 162 2.21 -9.47 -10.62
C PRO A 162 0.96 -9.74 -11.45
N GLN A 163 0.56 -8.83 -12.36
CA GLN A 163 -0.65 -9.05 -13.16
C GLN A 163 -0.61 -10.36 -13.96
N ASP A 164 0.53 -10.65 -14.57
CA ASP A 164 0.73 -11.81 -15.44
C ASP A 164 1.06 -13.11 -14.68
N SER A 165 1.10 -13.07 -13.34
CA SER A 165 1.37 -14.24 -12.50
C SER A 165 0.35 -14.40 -11.38
N GLY A 166 -0.02 -15.65 -11.10
CA GLY A 166 -0.78 -16.02 -9.91
C GLY A 166 0.08 -16.13 -8.65
N GLU A 167 1.41 -16.10 -8.80
CA GLU A 167 2.34 -16.29 -7.69
C GLU A 167 2.34 -15.09 -6.75
N THR A 168 2.26 -15.37 -5.45
CA THR A 168 2.35 -14.34 -4.42
C THR A 168 3.80 -14.13 -4.02
N VAL A 169 4.19 -12.87 -3.88
CA VAL A 169 5.54 -12.50 -3.47
C VAL A 169 5.51 -11.74 -2.15
N SER A 170 6.20 -12.27 -1.12
CA SER A 170 6.38 -11.59 0.16
C SER A 170 7.32 -10.38 0.05
N LEU A 171 6.99 -9.29 0.74
CA LEU A 171 7.74 -8.03 0.75
C LEU A 171 8.36 -7.68 2.11
N CYS A 172 8.20 -8.55 3.12
CA CYS A 172 8.67 -8.34 4.49
C CYS A 172 10.12 -8.79 4.72
#